data_AF-A0A8S0H3G0-F1
#
_entry.id   AF-A0A8S0H3G0-F1
#
_cell.length_a   1.000
_cell.length_b   1.000
_cell.length_c   1.000
_cell.angle_alpha   90.00
_cell.angle_beta   90.00
_cell.angle_gamma   90.00
#
_symmetry.space_group_name_H-M   'P 1'
#
loop_
_entity.id
_entity.type
_entity.pdbx_description
1 polymer ?
#
loop_
_entity_poly.entity_id
_entity_poly.type
_entity_poly.pdbx_seq_one_letter_code
_entity_poly.pdbx_strand_id
1 'polypeptide(L)'
;MAGNAVLDGQGGVARLHTENGQIRIDGAGLDGSGANEVDLVARTIQLNAALQAQKLNLSALKGDVSASNTLSLASSGSAGQSAVGVIINGKEQGFTGNQIIINGQVQSGSDFADKPFNSSQFGKGNTQVVSGPPVPAAGVSVPEVVAETVVPEVAIDVARLGSMHADSIRMLGRSAGVGVNVAGQVKALTGNLTVTADGKVQVAAGGALEAGQALSITGGLDNQGQVSGARVSVNGDTLQGRQGSLVAHGSLSLQGALENHGTLRSGQAMTLNASKVFNDNLIHSGASLTAYGALENHGTLRSEQSMTLNNSTLFNDKVIHSGASLTLLGSRLDNTASGTITSRGRLTNWVGSQRNQGVLGGGYAEPPRQSGAAATPVSSVALKPAPAVLSAYGHGSYGYAQVQWTAPSYVWTGLSEMAYQARGEVTTCASNA
;
A
#
# COMPACT_ATOMS: atom_id res chain seq x y z
N MET A 1 13.31 -6.35 26.96
CA MET A 1 11.94 -6.88 27.15
C MET A 1 11.29 -6.17 28.32
N ALA A 2 10.14 -5.55 28.12
CA ALA A 2 9.37 -4.89 29.18
C ALA A 2 8.08 -5.68 29.47
N GLY A 3 7.97 -6.23 30.68
CA GLY A 3 6.85 -7.07 31.11
C GLY A 3 7.20 -7.86 32.36
N ASN A 4 6.21 -8.53 32.94
CA ASN A 4 6.43 -9.41 34.09
C ASN A 4 6.89 -10.77 33.58
N ALA A 5 8.13 -11.15 33.91
CA ALA A 5 8.64 -12.48 33.60
C ALA A 5 8.01 -13.52 34.53
N VAL A 6 7.46 -14.58 33.94
CA VAL A 6 7.02 -15.78 34.65
C VAL A 6 8.10 -16.83 34.43
N LEU A 7 8.72 -17.29 35.52
CA LEU A 7 9.82 -18.25 35.46
C LEU A 7 9.30 -19.70 35.45
N ASP A 8 10.03 -20.61 34.80
CA ASP A 8 9.83 -22.04 34.90
C ASP A 8 10.43 -22.61 36.20
N GLY A 9 10.24 -23.91 36.42
CA GLY A 9 10.79 -24.62 37.58
C GLY A 9 12.32 -24.72 37.62
N GLN A 10 13.03 -24.28 36.56
CA GLN A 10 14.49 -24.23 36.46
C GLN A 10 15.03 -22.78 36.57
N GLY A 11 14.15 -21.79 36.79
CA GLY A 11 14.51 -20.38 36.86
C GLY A 11 14.69 -19.68 35.50
N GLY A 12 14.41 -20.37 34.39
CA GLY A 12 14.34 -19.77 33.06
C GLY A 12 13.04 -18.98 32.86
N VAL A 13 13.02 -18.00 31.96
CA VAL A 13 11.77 -17.28 31.64
C VAL A 13 10.88 -18.22 30.80
N ALA A 14 9.74 -18.63 31.33
CA ALA A 14 8.74 -19.43 30.61
C ALA A 14 7.84 -18.56 29.72
N ARG A 15 7.42 -17.41 30.27
CA ARG A 15 6.53 -16.45 29.61
C ARG A 15 6.87 -15.02 30.03
N LEU A 16 6.57 -14.07 29.17
CA LEU A 16 6.62 -12.65 29.44
C LEU A 16 5.22 -12.05 29.34
N HIS A 17 4.70 -11.51 30.43
CA HIS A 17 3.42 -10.84 30.47
C HIS A 17 3.59 -9.34 30.21
N THR A 18 3.16 -8.86 29.05
CA THR A 18 3.48 -7.50 28.57
C THR A 18 2.43 -6.45 28.92
N GLU A 19 1.36 -6.77 29.66
CA GLU A 19 0.15 -5.93 29.80
C GLU A 19 0.36 -4.44 30.04
N ASN A 20 1.40 -4.03 30.77
CA ASN A 20 1.73 -2.63 31.03
C ASN A 20 3.18 -2.27 30.63
N GLY A 21 3.83 -3.14 29.86
CA GLY A 21 5.23 -3.00 29.45
C GLY A 21 5.41 -1.91 28.39
N GLN A 22 6.29 -0.95 28.64
CA GLN A 22 6.68 0.06 27.65
C GLN A 22 8.19 0.05 27.42
N ILE A 23 8.61 0.13 26.17
CA ILE A 23 10.00 0.42 25.79
C ILE A 23 10.03 1.77 25.10
N ARG A 24 10.96 2.63 25.50
CA ARG A 24 11.22 3.92 24.88
C ARG A 24 12.70 4.07 24.56
N ILE A 25 13.00 4.38 23.29
CA ILE A 25 14.36 4.59 22.79
C ILE A 25 14.54 6.07 22.44
N ASP A 26 15.52 6.68 23.08
CA ASP A 26 15.65 8.13 23.18
C ASP A 26 17.12 8.59 23.11
N GLY A 27 17.32 9.91 23.02
CA GLY A 27 18.65 10.51 23.01
C GLY A 27 19.49 10.04 21.83
N ALA A 28 20.64 9.43 22.11
CA ALA A 28 21.52 8.92 21.05
C ALA A 28 21.00 7.63 20.39
N GLY A 29 20.07 6.92 21.03
CA GLY A 29 19.52 5.67 20.50
C GLY A 29 20.28 4.41 20.91
N LEU A 30 19.97 3.28 20.28
CA LEU A 30 20.49 1.94 20.58
C LEU A 30 21.34 1.40 19.42
N ASP A 31 22.59 1.03 19.71
CA ASP A 31 23.51 0.39 18.77
C ASP A 31 23.64 -1.12 19.09
N GLY A 32 22.81 -1.92 18.42
CA GLY A 32 22.84 -3.37 18.47
C GLY A 32 23.60 -4.00 17.30
N SER A 33 24.45 -3.27 16.58
CA SER A 33 25.13 -3.76 15.38
C SER A 33 26.09 -4.93 15.63
N GLY A 34 26.64 -5.07 16.84
CA GLY A 34 27.47 -6.21 17.23
C GLY A 34 26.68 -7.46 17.63
N ALA A 35 25.35 -7.39 17.70
CA ALA A 35 24.49 -8.54 17.89
C ALA A 35 23.92 -9.02 16.54
N ASN A 36 23.79 -10.35 16.38
CA ASN A 36 23.13 -10.93 15.21
C ASN A 36 21.66 -10.50 15.11
N GLU A 37 21.03 -10.27 16.27
CA GLU A 37 19.61 -9.98 16.39
C GLU A 37 19.32 -9.17 17.65
N VAL A 38 18.39 -8.22 17.52
CA VAL A 38 17.83 -7.44 18.61
C VAL A 38 16.33 -7.71 18.66
N ASP A 39 15.84 -8.17 19.82
CA ASP A 39 14.43 -8.38 20.08
C ASP A 39 13.91 -7.35 21.09
N LEU A 40 12.95 -6.54 20.66
CA LEU A 40 12.21 -5.62 21.54
C LEU A 40 10.80 -6.14 21.73
N VAL A 41 10.47 -6.49 22.97
CA VAL A 41 9.18 -7.09 23.33
C VAL A 41 8.56 -6.29 24.47
N ALA A 42 7.38 -5.75 24.24
CA ALA A 42 6.63 -4.91 25.19
C ALA A 42 5.15 -4.87 24.78
N ARG A 43 4.33 -4.09 25.48
CA ARG A 43 3.01 -3.69 24.96
C ARG A 43 3.09 -2.49 24.05
N THR A 44 3.94 -1.53 24.39
CA THR A 44 4.23 -0.38 23.52
C THR A 44 5.72 -0.21 23.32
N ILE A 45 6.10 0.18 22.12
CA ILE A 45 7.47 0.52 21.76
C ILE A 45 7.46 1.88 21.07
N GLN A 46 8.17 2.84 21.66
CA GLN A 46 8.33 4.20 21.12
C GLN A 46 9.79 4.43 20.75
N LEU A 47 10.03 4.88 19.52
CA LEU A 47 11.37 5.18 19.01
C LEU A 47 11.45 6.65 18.62
N ASN A 48 12.17 7.43 19.42
CA ASN A 48 12.45 8.86 19.19
C ASN A 48 13.89 9.11 18.71
N ALA A 49 14.71 8.06 18.67
CA ALA A 49 16.12 8.12 18.28
C ALA A 49 16.48 6.95 17.33
N ALA A 50 17.77 6.84 16.99
CA ALA A 50 18.27 5.79 16.10
C ALA A 50 18.28 4.41 16.77
N LEU A 51 17.93 3.37 16.03
CA LEU A 51 18.07 1.97 16.40
C LEU A 51 18.77 1.24 15.27
N GLN A 52 19.95 0.70 15.55
CA GLN A 52 20.77 -0.03 14.57
C GLN A 52 20.95 -1.48 15.01
N ALA A 53 20.82 -2.43 14.09
CA ALA A 53 21.03 -3.86 14.35
C ALA A 53 21.36 -4.62 13.07
N GLN A 54 21.81 -5.86 13.15
CA GLN A 54 21.84 -6.75 11.96
C GLN A 54 20.43 -7.23 11.64
N LYS A 55 19.75 -7.85 12.61
CA LYS A 55 18.33 -8.19 12.51
C LYS A 55 17.56 -7.55 13.64
N LEU A 56 16.33 -7.14 13.36
CA LEU A 56 15.52 -6.45 14.33
C LEU A 56 14.08 -6.98 14.33
N ASN A 57 13.64 -7.41 15.50
CA ASN A 57 12.26 -7.78 15.74
C ASN A 57 11.64 -6.89 16.82
N LEU A 58 10.54 -6.24 16.48
CA LEU A 58 9.70 -5.53 17.41
C LEU A 58 8.40 -6.30 17.58
N SER A 59 8.04 -6.59 18.82
CA SER A 59 6.81 -7.24 19.20
C SER A 59 6.10 -6.42 20.27
N ALA A 60 5.18 -5.58 19.83
CA ALA A 60 4.29 -4.81 20.68
C ALA A 60 2.92 -5.50 20.74
N LEU A 61 2.60 -6.13 21.88
CA LEU A 61 1.37 -6.89 22.06
C LEU A 61 0.83 -6.75 23.47
N LYS A 62 -0.49 -6.93 23.64
CA LYS A 62 -1.11 -7.11 24.95
C LYS A 62 -1.22 -8.60 25.26
N GLY A 63 -0.60 -9.07 26.33
CA GLY A 63 -0.81 -10.43 26.85
C GLY A 63 0.49 -11.18 27.13
N ASP A 64 0.44 -12.51 27.01
CA ASP A 64 1.60 -13.37 27.25
C ASP A 64 2.37 -13.62 25.96
N VAL A 65 3.68 -13.47 26.03
CA VAL A 65 4.61 -13.94 25.00
C VAL A 65 5.35 -15.13 25.54
N SER A 66 5.22 -16.27 24.84
CA SER A 66 6.06 -17.43 25.15
C SER A 66 7.52 -17.08 24.86
N ALA A 67 8.38 -17.39 25.82
CA ALA A 67 9.82 -17.35 25.64
C ALA A 67 10.22 -18.02 24.32
N SER A 68 9.71 -19.22 24.03
CA SER A 68 10.03 -19.99 22.82
C SER A 68 9.63 -19.33 21.49
N ASN A 69 8.69 -18.38 21.49
CA ASN A 69 8.21 -17.69 20.29
C ASN A 69 8.86 -16.32 20.06
N THR A 70 9.58 -15.82 21.07
CA THR A 70 10.33 -14.55 21.04
C THR A 70 11.83 -14.72 21.26
N LEU A 71 12.25 -15.94 21.60
CA LEU A 71 13.61 -16.28 21.98
C LEU A 71 14.01 -17.51 21.17
N SER A 72 14.76 -17.28 20.10
CA SER A 72 15.95 -18.11 19.90
C SER A 72 17.00 -17.65 20.92
N LEU A 73 16.71 -17.81 22.23
CA LEU A 73 17.75 -17.88 23.25
C LEU A 73 17.95 -19.36 23.46
N ALA A 74 19.13 -19.82 23.03
CA ALA A 74 19.58 -21.18 23.19
C ALA A 74 19.27 -21.70 24.59
N SER A 75 18.40 -22.70 24.68
CA SER A 75 18.38 -23.60 25.80
C SER A 75 19.74 -24.28 25.87
N SER A 76 20.50 -23.97 26.92
CA SER A 76 21.55 -24.81 27.51
C SER A 76 22.43 -25.59 26.54
N GLY A 77 23.59 -25.01 26.19
CA GLY A 77 24.71 -25.77 25.62
C GLY A 77 25.60 -24.96 24.68
N SER A 78 26.74 -24.52 25.19
CA SER A 78 27.94 -24.11 24.44
C SER A 78 27.84 -22.90 23.49
N ALA A 79 28.28 -21.75 24.03
CA ALA A 79 28.99 -20.62 23.41
C ALA A 79 28.76 -20.30 21.91
N GLY A 80 28.10 -19.17 21.65
CA GLY A 80 28.27 -18.40 20.41
C GLY A 80 27.09 -17.50 20.02
N GLN A 81 27.16 -16.22 20.42
CA GLN A 81 26.36 -15.07 19.96
C GLN A 81 24.97 -14.86 20.60
N SER A 82 24.95 -14.08 21.68
CA SER A 82 23.75 -13.69 22.47
C SER A 82 22.92 -12.58 21.83
N ALA A 83 21.59 -12.73 21.87
CA ALA A 83 20.63 -11.65 21.64
C ALA A 83 20.73 -10.60 22.78
N VAL A 84 20.68 -9.32 22.44
CA VAL A 84 20.65 -8.22 23.44
C VAL A 84 19.21 -8.06 23.94
N GLY A 85 18.83 -8.86 24.94
CA GLY A 85 17.58 -8.71 25.67
C GLY A 85 17.84 -8.12 27.06
N VAL A 86 17.58 -6.83 27.27
CA VAL A 86 17.52 -6.28 28.65
C VAL A 86 16.27 -6.85 29.30
N ILE A 87 16.43 -7.82 30.20
CA ILE A 87 15.35 -8.33 31.06
C ILE A 87 15.38 -7.50 32.35
N ILE A 88 14.45 -6.55 32.52
CA ILE A 88 14.31 -5.86 33.81
C ILE A 88 13.31 -6.65 34.66
N ASN A 89 13.83 -7.46 35.60
CA ASN A 89 13.02 -8.07 36.66
C ASN A 89 12.73 -7.00 37.72
N GLY A 90 11.53 -6.42 37.70
CA GLY A 90 11.11 -5.42 38.67
C GLY A 90 10.96 -5.97 40.09
N LYS A 91 12.01 -5.82 40.91
CA LYS A 91 11.89 -5.55 42.35
C LYS A 91 13.03 -4.60 42.75
N GLU A 92 12.90 -3.32 42.46
CA GLU A 92 13.64 -2.28 43.19
C GLU A 92 12.86 -0.97 43.18
N GLN A 93 12.82 -0.36 44.36
CA GLN A 93 11.88 0.67 44.81
C GLN A 93 12.12 1.99 44.05
N GLY A 94 11.09 2.49 43.34
CA GLY A 94 11.09 3.89 42.85
C GLY A 94 10.63 4.10 41.40
N PHE A 95 10.45 3.07 40.60
CA PHE A 95 9.80 3.19 39.28
C PHE A 95 8.32 2.84 39.38
N THR A 96 7.45 3.82 39.14
CA THR A 96 6.02 3.58 38.96
C THR A 96 5.78 3.00 37.56
N GLY A 97 5.93 1.69 37.40
CA GLY A 97 5.50 0.93 36.21
C GLY A 97 6.60 0.15 35.47
N ASN A 98 6.16 -0.86 34.69
CA ASN A 98 6.97 -1.76 33.86
C ASN A 98 7.58 -1.05 32.63
N GLN A 99 8.39 -0.01 32.83
CA GLN A 99 8.96 0.81 31.75
C GLN A 99 10.47 0.61 31.60
N ILE A 100 10.95 0.55 30.35
CA ILE A 100 12.37 0.60 29.99
C ILE A 100 12.62 1.88 29.18
N ILE A 101 13.52 2.72 29.67
CA ILE A 101 13.96 3.94 28.99
C ILE A 101 15.44 3.80 28.64
N ILE A 102 15.77 3.87 27.35
CA ILE A 102 17.14 3.89 26.88
C ILE A 102 17.51 5.33 26.53
N ASN A 103 18.28 5.97 27.41
CA ASN A 103 18.81 7.33 27.23
C ASN A 103 20.34 7.26 27.04
N GLY A 104 20.82 7.44 25.81
CA GLY A 104 22.25 7.36 25.48
C GLY A 104 22.61 6.09 24.71
N GLN A 105 23.86 6.01 24.25
CA GLN A 105 24.34 4.88 23.44
C GLN A 105 24.48 3.62 24.30
N VAL A 106 23.80 2.55 23.91
CA VAL A 106 24.02 1.19 24.42
C VAL A 106 24.73 0.42 23.31
N GLN A 107 25.94 -0.10 23.59
CA GLN A 107 26.74 -0.91 22.67
C GLN A 107 26.68 -2.38 23.07
N SER A 108 26.53 -3.29 22.10
CA SER A 108 26.67 -4.73 22.35
C SER A 108 28.15 -5.10 22.58
N GLY A 109 28.54 -5.30 23.84
CA GLY A 109 29.87 -5.80 24.20
C GLY A 109 29.90 -7.32 24.41
N SER A 110 31.04 -7.96 24.21
CA SER A 110 31.29 -9.39 24.45
C SER A 110 31.34 -9.81 25.92
N ASP A 111 31.21 -8.88 26.87
CA ASP A 111 31.47 -9.10 28.31
C ASP A 111 30.23 -9.50 29.13
N PHE A 112 29.06 -9.67 28.51
CA PHE A 112 27.80 -9.96 29.22
C PHE A 112 27.49 -11.45 29.43
N ALA A 113 28.41 -12.36 29.12
CA ALA A 113 28.09 -13.78 28.98
C ALA A 113 28.17 -14.65 30.26
N ASP A 114 28.82 -14.24 31.36
CA ASP A 114 29.11 -15.21 32.45
C ASP A 114 29.16 -14.65 33.89
N LYS A 115 28.52 -13.52 34.19
CA LYS A 115 28.50 -12.98 35.57
C LYS A 115 27.09 -12.69 36.06
N PRO A 116 26.76 -13.01 37.34
CA PRO A 116 25.50 -12.59 37.94
C PRO A 116 25.39 -11.07 37.87
N PHE A 117 24.25 -10.58 37.38
CA PHE A 117 23.94 -9.16 37.21
C PHE A 117 24.16 -8.41 38.52
N ASN A 118 25.19 -7.55 38.56
CA ASN A 118 25.41 -6.60 39.63
C ASN A 118 25.36 -5.20 39.02
N SER A 119 24.48 -4.35 39.57
CA SER A 119 24.24 -2.95 39.16
C SER A 119 25.49 -2.06 39.15
N SER A 120 26.62 -2.54 39.68
CA SER A 120 27.92 -1.88 39.63
C SER A 120 28.69 -2.00 38.29
N GLN A 121 28.21 -2.78 37.32
CA GLN A 121 28.86 -2.94 36.01
C GLN A 121 28.43 -1.93 34.94
N PHE A 122 27.50 -1.03 35.26
CA PHE A 122 27.30 0.19 34.48
C PHE A 122 28.54 1.08 34.69
N GLY A 123 29.51 0.95 33.79
CA GLY A 123 30.61 1.90 33.68
C GLY A 123 30.07 3.33 33.65
N LYS A 124 30.84 4.28 34.17
CA LYS A 124 30.48 5.70 34.41
C LYS A 124 30.13 6.54 33.15
N GLY A 125 29.45 5.96 32.16
CA GLY A 125 28.93 6.61 30.95
C GLY A 125 27.40 6.50 30.84
N ASN A 126 26.73 7.56 31.30
CA ASN A 126 25.44 8.11 30.84
C ASN A 126 24.14 7.28 30.71
N THR A 127 24.02 6.04 31.18
CA THR A 127 22.65 5.50 31.45
C THR A 127 22.20 5.99 32.83
N GLN A 128 21.54 7.15 32.89
CA GLN A 128 20.99 7.64 34.17
C GLN A 128 19.80 6.79 34.60
N VAL A 129 20.00 6.01 35.66
CA VAL A 129 18.94 5.56 36.56
C VAL A 129 18.58 6.76 37.43
N VAL A 130 17.53 7.50 37.08
CA VAL A 130 17.09 8.66 37.86
C VAL A 130 16.36 8.15 39.11
N SER A 131 17.00 8.23 40.27
CA SER A 131 16.37 7.98 41.57
C SER A 131 15.62 9.23 42.04
N GLY A 132 14.29 9.13 42.23
CA GLY A 132 13.49 10.14 42.94
C GLY A 132 13.80 10.19 44.45
N PRO A 133 13.33 11.22 45.18
CA PRO A 133 13.63 11.38 46.60
C PRO A 133 13.09 10.20 47.44
N PRO A 134 13.76 9.83 48.55
CA PRO A 134 13.41 8.65 49.33
C PRO A 134 12.02 8.76 49.97
N VAL A 135 11.23 7.69 49.86
CA VAL A 135 9.92 7.56 50.51
C VAL A 135 10.12 7.32 52.03
N PRO A 136 9.37 7.99 52.93
CA PRO A 136 9.47 7.76 54.37
C PRO A 136 8.96 6.37 54.76
N ALA A 137 9.56 5.79 55.80
CA ALA A 137 9.26 4.44 56.27
C ALA A 137 7.84 4.28 56.85
N ALA A 138 7.20 3.17 56.43
CA ALA A 138 6.10 2.39 57.02
C ALA A 138 5.06 3.10 57.91
N GLY A 139 3.81 3.14 57.43
CA GLY A 139 2.65 3.39 58.31
C GLY A 139 1.40 4.00 57.68
N VAL A 140 1.39 4.35 56.39
CA VAL A 140 0.21 4.94 55.73
C VAL A 140 -0.31 3.97 54.67
N SER A 141 -1.54 3.50 54.84
CA SER A 141 -2.27 2.79 53.78
C SER A 141 -2.48 3.75 52.60
N VAL A 142 -1.69 3.56 51.55
CA VAL A 142 -1.97 4.22 50.26
C VAL A 142 -3.22 3.54 49.70
N PRO A 143 -4.30 4.27 49.36
CA PRO A 143 -5.41 3.67 48.63
C PRO A 143 -4.85 3.04 47.35
N GLU A 144 -5.23 1.79 47.09
CA GLU A 144 -4.89 1.10 45.84
C GLU A 144 -5.39 1.97 44.69
N VAL A 145 -4.46 2.69 44.04
CA VAL A 145 -4.76 3.40 42.81
C VAL A 145 -5.04 2.30 41.80
N VAL A 146 -6.31 2.06 41.52
CA VAL A 146 -6.75 1.28 40.36
C VAL A 146 -6.10 1.97 39.17
N ALA A 147 -5.03 1.38 38.63
CA ALA A 147 -4.37 1.90 37.46
C ALA A 147 -5.40 1.88 36.34
N GLU A 148 -5.92 3.05 35.98
CA GLU A 148 -6.74 3.19 34.77
C GLU A 148 -5.92 2.61 33.63
N THR A 149 -6.41 1.54 33.03
CA THR A 149 -5.79 0.96 31.85
C THR A 149 -5.95 1.95 30.70
N VAL A 150 -5.06 2.94 30.62
CA VAL A 150 -4.92 3.79 29.42
C VAL A 150 -4.59 2.82 28.30
N VAL A 151 -5.57 2.54 27.44
CA VAL A 151 -5.32 1.80 26.21
C VAL A 151 -4.36 2.69 25.43
N PRO A 152 -3.13 2.24 25.14
CA PRO A 152 -2.23 3.03 24.32
C PRO A 152 -2.91 3.32 22.97
N GLU A 153 -2.55 4.39 22.27
CA GLU A 153 -3.13 4.67 20.95
C GLU A 153 -2.37 3.95 19.82
N VAL A 154 -1.11 3.58 20.07
CA VAL A 154 -0.18 3.01 19.09
C VAL A 154 0.66 1.90 19.74
N ALA A 155 0.82 0.76 19.04
CA ALA A 155 1.63 -0.37 19.51
C ALA A 155 3.12 -0.11 19.30
N ILE A 156 3.47 0.30 18.08
CA ILE A 156 4.83 0.65 17.69
C ILE A 156 4.77 2.03 17.06
N ASP A 157 5.47 2.99 17.65
CA ASP A 157 5.54 4.37 17.19
C ASP A 157 6.98 4.75 16.87
N VAL A 158 7.27 4.95 15.59
CA VAL A 158 8.54 5.52 15.12
C VAL A 158 8.32 7.00 14.89
N ALA A 159 8.74 7.83 15.84
CA ALA A 159 8.56 9.27 15.77
C ALA A 159 9.40 9.90 14.64
N ARG A 160 9.13 11.17 14.31
CA ARG A 160 9.81 11.90 13.21
C ARG A 160 11.34 11.94 13.32
N LEU A 161 11.89 11.93 14.53
CA LEU A 161 13.33 11.88 14.78
C LEU A 161 13.85 10.44 14.96
N GLY A 162 12.93 9.48 15.06
CA GLY A 162 13.24 8.05 15.14
C GLY A 162 13.75 7.53 13.80
N SER A 163 14.76 6.68 13.88
CA SER A 163 15.23 5.90 12.72
C SER A 163 15.53 4.47 13.14
N MET A 164 15.28 3.53 12.24
CA MET A 164 15.50 2.11 12.45
C MET A 164 16.22 1.54 11.24
N HIS A 165 17.44 1.05 11.42
CA HIS A 165 18.28 0.50 10.35
C HIS A 165 18.73 -0.92 10.73
N ALA A 166 18.39 -1.90 9.90
CA ALA A 166 18.89 -3.26 10.03
C ALA A 166 18.95 -3.96 8.68
N ASP A 167 19.61 -5.12 8.57
CA ASP A 167 19.56 -5.94 7.36
C ASP A 167 18.13 -6.41 7.08
N SER A 168 17.43 -6.87 8.12
CA SER A 168 16.01 -7.23 8.07
C SER A 168 15.26 -6.75 9.29
N ILE A 169 14.01 -6.35 9.10
CA ILE A 169 13.15 -5.79 10.15
C ILE A 169 11.80 -6.51 10.15
N ARG A 170 11.33 -6.86 11.34
CA ARG A 170 9.97 -7.36 11.57
C ARG A 170 9.30 -6.55 12.67
N MET A 171 8.13 -5.99 12.37
CA MET A 171 7.32 -5.22 13.31
C MET A 171 5.98 -5.93 13.50
N LEU A 172 5.65 -6.29 14.74
CA LEU A 172 4.37 -6.86 15.13
C LEU A 172 3.66 -5.91 16.09
N GLY A 173 2.65 -5.19 15.63
CA GLY A 173 1.75 -4.34 16.42
C GLY A 173 0.42 -5.04 16.69
N ARG A 174 0.39 -5.96 17.66
CA ARG A 174 -0.77 -6.78 18.04
C ARG A 174 -1.37 -6.41 19.40
N SER A 175 -1.19 -5.18 19.85
CA SER A 175 -1.89 -4.72 21.05
C SER A 175 -3.33 -4.33 20.63
N ALA A 176 -4.33 -4.77 21.40
CA ALA A 176 -5.74 -4.68 21.00
C ALA A 176 -6.14 -3.24 20.62
N GLY A 177 -6.56 -3.04 19.36
CA GLY A 177 -7.02 -1.76 18.83
C GLY A 177 -5.93 -0.77 18.43
N VAL A 178 -4.65 -1.14 18.55
CA VAL A 178 -3.53 -0.22 18.28
C VAL A 178 -2.69 -0.66 17.10
N GLY A 179 -2.39 0.31 16.25
CA GLY A 179 -1.67 0.13 14.99
C GLY A 179 -0.16 0.27 15.10
N VAL A 180 0.47 0.41 13.95
CA VAL A 180 1.87 0.85 13.80
C VAL A 180 1.84 2.27 13.23
N ASN A 181 2.53 3.20 13.86
CA ASN A 181 2.72 4.56 13.35
C ASN A 181 4.19 4.77 12.96
N VAL A 182 4.41 5.25 11.74
CA VAL A 182 5.74 5.52 11.20
C VAL A 182 5.77 6.94 10.69
N ALA A 183 6.27 7.84 11.54
CA ALA A 183 6.55 9.23 11.20
C ALA A 183 8.04 9.49 10.92
N GLY A 184 8.91 8.56 11.31
CA GLY A 184 10.35 8.55 11.02
C GLY A 184 10.76 7.53 9.94
N GLN A 185 12.02 7.10 9.96
CA GLN A 185 12.61 6.27 8.92
C GLN A 185 12.77 4.81 9.39
N VAL A 186 12.28 3.85 8.61
CA VAL A 186 12.48 2.41 8.85
C VAL A 186 13.06 1.77 7.60
N LYS A 187 14.29 1.28 7.68
CA LYS A 187 15.04 0.77 6.53
C LYS A 187 15.61 -0.62 6.80
N ALA A 188 15.06 -1.61 6.10
CA ALA A 188 15.70 -2.91 5.94
C ALA A 188 16.72 -2.81 4.78
N LEU A 189 18.01 -2.81 5.08
CA LEU A 189 19.09 -2.47 4.15
C LEU A 189 19.24 -3.49 3.03
N THR A 190 19.34 -4.77 3.39
CA THR A 190 19.70 -5.85 2.47
C THR A 190 18.63 -6.94 2.37
N GLY A 191 17.67 -6.95 3.29
CA GLY A 191 16.66 -7.97 3.46
C GLY A 191 15.22 -7.44 3.45
N ASN A 192 14.35 -8.18 4.11
CA ASN A 192 12.91 -7.93 4.11
C ASN A 192 12.49 -6.97 5.24
N LEU A 193 11.40 -6.26 5.01
CA LEU A 193 10.67 -5.48 6.01
C LEU A 193 9.24 -6.01 6.10
N THR A 194 8.88 -6.58 7.25
CA THR A 194 7.52 -7.08 7.49
C THR A 194 6.86 -6.26 8.58
N VAL A 195 5.71 -5.68 8.30
CA VAL A 195 4.89 -4.95 9.26
C VAL A 195 3.54 -5.62 9.37
N THR A 196 3.20 -6.13 10.55
CA THR A 196 1.89 -6.71 10.84
C THR A 196 1.24 -5.87 11.93
N ALA A 197 0.04 -5.37 11.67
CA ALA A 197 -0.77 -4.67 12.65
C ALA A 197 -2.17 -5.28 12.72
N ASP A 198 -2.69 -5.50 13.94
CA ASP A 198 -4.11 -5.83 14.12
C ASP A 198 -4.99 -4.57 13.96
N GLY A 199 -4.40 -3.39 14.15
CA GLY A 199 -4.96 -2.09 13.78
C GLY A 199 -4.51 -1.59 12.40
N LYS A 200 -4.41 -0.27 12.23
CA LYS A 200 -3.90 0.35 11.00
C LYS A 200 -2.37 0.50 11.02
N VAL A 201 -1.73 0.40 9.86
CA VAL A 201 -0.38 0.91 9.63
C VAL A 201 -0.49 2.32 9.06
N GLN A 202 0.07 3.30 9.76
CA GLN A 202 0.10 4.70 9.35
C GLN A 202 1.54 5.06 8.98
N VAL A 203 1.74 5.55 7.77
CA VAL A 203 3.01 6.13 7.32
C VAL A 203 2.76 7.61 7.09
N ALA A 204 3.22 8.45 8.03
CA ALA A 204 2.99 9.89 7.97
C ALA A 204 3.80 10.54 6.83
N ALA A 205 3.52 11.80 6.49
CA ALA A 205 4.16 12.49 5.37
C ALA A 205 5.70 12.53 5.41
N GLY A 206 6.30 12.57 6.60
CA GLY A 206 7.76 12.50 6.79
C GLY A 206 8.31 11.09 7.04
N GLY A 207 7.41 10.11 7.10
CA GLY A 207 7.73 8.72 7.40
C GLY A 207 8.12 7.93 6.15
N ALA A 208 9.00 6.95 6.33
CA ALA A 208 9.38 6.02 5.28
C ALA A 208 9.48 4.58 5.79
N LEU A 209 8.95 3.65 5.00
CA LEU A 209 9.21 2.22 5.10
C LEU A 209 10.00 1.80 3.84
N GLU A 210 11.26 1.42 3.99
CA GLU A 210 12.15 1.04 2.89
C GLU A 210 12.70 -0.37 3.09
N ALA A 211 12.64 -1.20 2.06
CA ALA A 211 13.21 -2.54 2.05
C ALA A 211 14.15 -2.77 0.87
N GLY A 212 15.34 -3.34 1.13
CA GLY A 212 16.25 -3.81 0.09
C GLY A 212 15.67 -4.99 -0.71
N GLN A 213 14.79 -5.78 -0.09
CA GLN A 213 14.08 -6.90 -0.74
C GLN A 213 12.55 -6.74 -0.66
N ALA A 214 11.84 -7.70 -0.07
CA ALA A 214 10.39 -7.65 0.03
C ALA A 214 9.95 -6.77 1.19
N LEU A 215 8.98 -5.90 0.93
CA LEU A 215 8.23 -5.16 1.93
C LEU A 215 6.82 -5.76 1.98
N SER A 216 6.43 -6.31 3.12
CA SER A 216 5.10 -6.87 3.34
C SER A 216 4.39 -6.13 4.47
N ILE A 217 3.20 -5.61 4.19
CA ILE A 217 2.32 -5.00 5.18
C ILE A 217 1.06 -5.85 5.30
N THR A 218 0.76 -6.29 6.52
CA THR A 218 -0.47 -6.99 6.87
C THR A 218 -1.26 -6.11 7.85
N GLY A 219 -2.47 -5.74 7.47
CA GLY A 219 -3.29 -4.73 8.16
C GLY A 219 -3.66 -3.58 7.21
N GLY A 220 -4.68 -2.79 7.57
CA GLY A 220 -5.09 -1.64 6.78
C GLY A 220 -4.00 -0.56 6.74
N LEU A 221 -3.71 0.02 5.58
CA LEU A 221 -2.62 0.98 5.39
C LEU A 221 -3.16 2.39 5.07
N ASP A 222 -2.72 3.39 5.82
CA ASP A 222 -2.87 4.82 5.53
C ASP A 222 -1.47 5.38 5.24
N ASN A 223 -1.21 5.74 3.98
CA ASN A 223 0.08 6.19 3.50
C ASN A 223 0.03 7.64 3.02
N GLN A 224 0.73 8.50 3.73
CA GLN A 224 1.02 9.90 3.37
C GLN A 224 2.51 10.09 3.05
N GLY A 225 3.36 9.13 3.42
CA GLY A 225 4.82 9.17 3.24
C GLY A 225 5.31 8.30 2.09
N GLN A 226 6.45 7.61 2.31
CA GLN A 226 7.09 6.74 1.33
C GLN A 226 7.04 5.27 1.76
N VAL A 227 6.61 4.39 0.87
CA VAL A 227 6.70 2.94 1.05
C VAL A 227 7.40 2.37 -0.16
N SER A 228 8.60 1.81 0.02
CA SER A 228 9.42 1.32 -1.09
C SER A 228 10.07 -0.04 -0.82
N GLY A 229 10.12 -0.88 -1.83
CA GLY A 229 10.83 -2.16 -1.77
C GLY A 229 11.14 -2.75 -3.13
N ALA A 230 11.99 -3.77 -3.19
CA ALA A 230 12.19 -4.55 -4.41
C ALA A 230 10.90 -5.28 -4.84
N ARG A 231 10.12 -5.76 -3.87
CA ARG A 231 8.73 -6.18 -4.08
C ARG A 231 7.89 -5.62 -2.95
N VAL A 232 6.69 -5.15 -3.24
CA VAL A 232 5.78 -4.65 -2.21
C VAL A 232 4.48 -5.43 -2.26
N SER A 233 4.06 -5.94 -1.10
CA SER A 233 2.76 -6.58 -0.91
C SER A 233 2.04 -5.94 0.26
N VAL A 234 0.80 -5.50 0.04
CA VAL A 234 -0.07 -5.00 1.11
C VAL A 234 -1.33 -5.86 1.14
N ASN A 235 -1.58 -6.47 2.30
CA ASN A 235 -2.75 -7.29 2.56
C ASN A 235 -3.51 -6.71 3.76
N GLY A 236 -4.61 -6.02 3.49
CA GLY A 236 -5.49 -5.48 4.52
C GLY A 236 -6.86 -5.14 3.95
N ASP A 237 -7.80 -4.72 4.81
CA ASP A 237 -9.16 -4.40 4.37
C ASP A 237 -9.23 -3.07 3.61
N THR A 238 -8.35 -2.12 3.94
CA THR A 238 -8.32 -0.78 3.34
C THR A 238 -6.89 -0.32 3.06
N LEU A 239 -6.73 0.41 1.95
CA LEU A 239 -5.49 1.03 1.55
C LEU A 239 -5.78 2.46 1.09
N GLN A 240 -5.32 3.45 1.86
CA GLN A 240 -5.51 4.88 1.59
C GLN A 240 -4.16 5.52 1.24
N GLY A 241 -3.98 5.89 -0.03
CA GLY A 241 -2.80 6.63 -0.51
C GLY A 241 -3.04 8.13 -0.48
N ARG A 242 -3.06 8.76 0.70
CA ARG A 242 -3.34 10.19 0.90
C ARG A 242 -2.14 11.06 0.49
N GLN A 243 -1.90 11.20 -0.82
CA GLN A 243 -0.70 11.85 -1.40
C GLN A 243 0.63 11.12 -1.16
N GLY A 244 0.61 10.00 -0.41
CA GLY A 244 1.78 9.14 -0.24
C GLY A 244 2.19 8.43 -1.54
N SER A 245 3.41 7.92 -1.52
CA SER A 245 4.00 7.17 -2.63
C SER A 245 4.27 5.74 -2.19
N LEU A 246 3.83 4.79 -3.01
CA LEU A 246 4.08 3.37 -2.83
C LEU A 246 4.74 2.84 -4.10
N VAL A 247 6.00 2.44 -3.98
CA VAL A 247 6.86 2.08 -5.11
C VAL A 247 7.45 0.69 -4.91
N ALA A 248 7.14 -0.22 -5.82
CA ALA A 248 7.89 -1.46 -5.96
C ALA A 248 8.88 -1.34 -7.12
N HIS A 249 10.16 -1.60 -6.91
CA HIS A 249 11.13 -1.68 -8.02
C HIS A 249 10.89 -2.92 -8.90
N GLY A 250 10.30 -3.97 -8.33
CA GLY A 250 9.80 -5.16 -9.00
C GLY A 250 8.28 -5.19 -9.00
N SER A 251 7.68 -6.26 -8.48
CA SER A 251 6.22 -6.46 -8.48
C SER A 251 5.51 -5.74 -7.33
N LEU A 252 4.30 -5.23 -7.60
CA LEU A 252 3.39 -4.68 -6.60
C LEU A 252 2.10 -5.51 -6.53
N SER A 253 1.74 -5.97 -5.33
CA SER A 253 0.46 -6.67 -5.09
C SER A 253 -0.31 -5.98 -3.97
N LEU A 254 -1.55 -5.59 -4.24
CA LEU A 254 -2.41 -4.91 -3.29
C LEU A 254 -3.73 -5.67 -3.14
N GLN A 255 -4.15 -5.89 -1.89
CA GLN A 255 -5.43 -6.50 -1.53
C GLN A 255 -6.20 -5.60 -0.57
N GLY A 256 -7.53 -5.57 -0.70
CA GLY A 256 -8.44 -4.74 0.11
C GLY A 256 -9.32 -3.79 -0.71
N ALA A 257 -9.90 -2.77 -0.09
CA ALA A 257 -10.45 -1.61 -0.78
C ALA A 257 -9.33 -0.55 -0.96
N LEU A 258 -9.06 -0.14 -2.20
CA LEU A 258 -7.99 0.77 -2.56
C LEU A 258 -8.52 2.16 -2.92
N GLU A 259 -8.05 3.18 -2.22
CA GLU A 259 -8.25 4.60 -2.51
C GLU A 259 -6.89 5.25 -2.75
N ASN A 260 -6.55 5.52 -4.00
CA ASN A 260 -5.28 6.12 -4.38
C ASN A 260 -5.42 7.60 -4.79
N HIS A 261 -5.00 8.49 -3.89
CA HIS A 261 -4.80 9.93 -4.13
C HIS A 261 -3.34 10.30 -4.40
N GLY A 262 -2.42 9.33 -4.35
CA GLY A 262 -1.00 9.51 -4.49
C GLY A 262 -0.43 8.76 -5.70
N THR A 263 0.76 8.20 -5.52
CA THR A 263 1.46 7.45 -6.57
C THR A 263 1.60 5.98 -6.21
N LEU A 264 1.07 5.10 -7.04
CA LEU A 264 1.36 3.66 -7.01
C LEU A 264 2.20 3.28 -8.23
N ARG A 265 3.40 2.74 -8.00
CA ARG A 265 4.30 2.33 -9.08
C ARG A 265 4.86 0.94 -8.86
N SER A 266 4.99 0.19 -9.96
CA SER A 266 5.79 -1.04 -10.01
C SER A 266 6.77 -0.98 -11.17
N GLY A 267 7.97 -1.55 -11.02
CA GLY A 267 8.89 -1.76 -12.14
C GLY A 267 8.58 -3.02 -12.95
N GLN A 268 7.89 -3.99 -12.34
CA GLN A 268 7.39 -5.20 -12.99
C GLN A 268 5.86 -5.28 -12.86
N ALA A 269 5.28 -6.47 -12.88
CA ALA A 269 3.84 -6.67 -12.88
C ALA A 269 3.16 -6.08 -11.64
N MET A 270 1.97 -5.52 -11.84
CA MET A 270 1.11 -4.99 -10.79
C MET A 270 -0.20 -5.77 -10.74
N THR A 271 -0.58 -6.20 -9.54
CA THR A 271 -1.87 -6.85 -9.28
C THR A 271 -2.65 -6.06 -8.23
N LEU A 272 -3.83 -5.58 -8.60
CA LEU A 272 -4.78 -4.92 -7.71
C LEU A 272 -5.93 -5.90 -7.44
N ASN A 273 -5.73 -6.81 -6.49
CA ASN A 273 -6.74 -7.75 -6.04
C ASN A 273 -7.67 -7.09 -5.01
N ALA A 274 -8.32 -6.02 -5.44
CA ALA A 274 -9.12 -5.15 -4.60
C ALA A 274 -10.62 -5.41 -4.79
N SER A 275 -11.43 -5.17 -3.76
CA SER A 275 -12.89 -5.17 -3.89
C SER A 275 -13.40 -3.93 -4.64
N LYS A 276 -12.68 -2.80 -4.45
CA LYS A 276 -12.84 -1.54 -5.16
C LYS A 276 -11.48 -0.88 -5.36
N VAL A 277 -11.26 -0.29 -6.53
CA VAL A 277 -10.14 0.59 -6.86
C VAL A 277 -10.70 1.97 -7.20
N PHE A 278 -10.46 2.94 -6.34
CA PHE A 278 -10.62 4.36 -6.63
C PHE A 278 -9.25 4.95 -6.92
N ASN A 279 -9.08 5.59 -8.06
CA ASN A 279 -7.83 6.24 -8.44
C ASN A 279 -8.11 7.65 -8.97
N ASP A 280 -7.72 8.69 -8.26
CA ASP A 280 -7.78 10.08 -8.72
C ASP A 280 -6.40 10.68 -9.01
N ASN A 281 -5.33 9.88 -8.90
CA ASN A 281 -3.98 10.29 -9.24
C ASN A 281 -3.27 9.24 -10.12
N LEU A 282 -2.14 8.65 -9.70
CA LEU A 282 -1.33 7.80 -10.58
C LEU A 282 -1.26 6.35 -10.11
N ILE A 283 -1.64 5.43 -10.99
CA ILE A 283 -1.29 4.01 -10.93
C ILE A 283 -0.53 3.65 -12.19
N HIS A 284 0.72 3.22 -12.04
CA HIS A 284 1.60 2.91 -13.16
C HIS A 284 2.40 1.62 -12.95
N SER A 285 2.14 0.63 -13.79
CA SER A 285 2.94 -0.59 -13.90
C SER A 285 3.98 -0.51 -15.02
N GLY A 286 5.25 -0.78 -14.69
CA GLY A 286 6.35 -0.93 -15.63
C GLY A 286 6.29 -2.21 -16.47
N ALA A 287 5.36 -3.13 -16.16
CA ALA A 287 5.08 -4.31 -16.97
C ALA A 287 3.57 -4.46 -17.19
N SER A 288 3.00 -5.63 -16.89
CA SER A 288 1.56 -5.87 -16.97
C SER A 288 0.82 -5.30 -15.76
N LEU A 289 -0.46 -4.96 -15.95
CA LEU A 289 -1.36 -4.57 -14.86
C LEU A 289 -2.63 -5.41 -14.91
N THR A 290 -2.99 -6.00 -13.78
CA THR A 290 -4.28 -6.67 -13.61
C THR A 290 -5.04 -6.05 -12.44
N ALA A 291 -6.29 -5.65 -12.66
CA ALA A 291 -7.17 -5.12 -11.62
C ALA A 291 -8.48 -5.90 -11.52
N TYR A 292 -8.96 -6.07 -10.29
CA TYR A 292 -10.20 -6.76 -9.95
C TYR A 292 -11.17 -5.84 -9.18
N GLY A 293 -12.40 -6.30 -8.94
CA GLY A 293 -13.40 -5.57 -8.15
C GLY A 293 -14.11 -4.47 -8.94
N ALA A 294 -14.65 -3.44 -8.28
CA ALA A 294 -15.11 -2.23 -8.97
C ALA A 294 -13.94 -1.29 -9.27
N LEU A 295 -13.93 -0.61 -10.42
CA LEU A 295 -12.90 0.38 -10.78
C LEU A 295 -13.54 1.74 -11.07
N GLU A 296 -13.11 2.77 -10.34
CA GLU A 296 -13.43 4.19 -10.54
C GLU A 296 -12.12 4.93 -10.83
N ASN A 297 -11.88 5.24 -12.10
CA ASN A 297 -10.67 5.95 -12.53
C ASN A 297 -10.96 7.43 -12.84
N HIS A 298 -10.47 8.28 -11.95
CA HIS A 298 -10.41 9.73 -12.00
C HIS A 298 -9.00 10.30 -12.19
N GLY A 299 -8.02 9.44 -12.46
CA GLY A 299 -6.62 9.79 -12.66
C GLY A 299 -6.02 9.10 -13.88
N THR A 300 -4.76 8.70 -13.76
CA THR A 300 -4.05 7.91 -14.77
C THR A 300 -3.84 6.48 -14.27
N LEU A 301 -4.37 5.51 -15.01
CA LEU A 301 -4.09 4.09 -14.86
C LEU A 301 -3.30 3.63 -16.10
N ARG A 302 -2.04 3.24 -15.91
CA ARG A 302 -1.13 2.90 -17.01
C ARG A 302 -0.41 1.58 -16.79
N SER A 303 -0.22 0.82 -17.86
CA SER A 303 0.75 -0.27 -17.95
C SER A 303 1.69 -0.04 -19.12
N GLU A 304 2.97 -0.41 -18.99
CA GLU A 304 3.90 -0.40 -20.12
C GLU A 304 3.74 -1.63 -21.03
N GLN A 305 3.18 -2.73 -20.50
CA GLN A 305 2.81 -3.92 -21.27
C GLN A 305 1.28 -4.09 -21.28
N SER A 306 0.80 -5.33 -21.34
CA SER A 306 -0.64 -5.63 -21.41
C SER A 306 -1.37 -5.28 -20.11
N MET A 307 -2.63 -4.87 -20.25
CA MET A 307 -3.51 -4.57 -19.14
C MET A 307 -4.76 -5.44 -19.19
N THR A 308 -5.16 -5.99 -18.04
CA THR A 308 -6.41 -6.73 -17.88
C THR A 308 -7.23 -6.09 -16.78
N LEU A 309 -8.38 -5.53 -17.13
CA LEU A 309 -9.33 -4.95 -16.19
C LEU A 309 -10.50 -5.91 -16.04
N ASN A 310 -10.44 -6.75 -15.01
CA ASN A 310 -11.46 -7.74 -14.70
C ASN A 310 -12.37 -7.21 -13.59
N ASN A 311 -13.13 -6.18 -13.95
CA ASN A 311 -13.86 -5.38 -12.98
C ASN A 311 -15.37 -5.61 -13.09
N SER A 312 -16.08 -5.72 -11.95
CA SER A 312 -17.54 -5.86 -11.97
C SER A 312 -18.19 -4.65 -12.67
N THR A 313 -17.70 -3.45 -12.35
CA THR A 313 -18.00 -2.18 -13.02
C THR A 313 -16.72 -1.42 -13.30
N LEU A 314 -16.67 -0.74 -14.45
CA LEU A 314 -15.59 0.18 -14.81
C LEU A 314 -16.19 1.56 -15.09
N PHE A 315 -15.84 2.55 -14.27
CA PHE A 315 -16.07 3.96 -14.53
C PHE A 315 -14.74 4.64 -14.87
N ASN A 316 -14.73 5.44 -15.93
CA ASN A 316 -13.56 6.22 -16.32
C ASN A 316 -13.96 7.61 -16.81
N ASP A 317 -13.37 8.65 -16.22
CA ASP A 317 -13.49 10.04 -16.69
C ASP A 317 -12.14 10.70 -16.99
N LYS A 318 -11.03 9.96 -16.83
CA LYS A 318 -9.66 10.35 -17.19
C LYS A 318 -8.97 9.28 -18.04
N VAL A 319 -7.75 8.87 -17.72
CA VAL A 319 -6.89 8.10 -18.61
C VAL A 319 -6.71 6.67 -18.12
N ILE A 320 -7.04 5.72 -18.99
CA ILE A 320 -6.61 4.32 -18.90
C ILE A 320 -5.80 4.04 -20.17
N HIS A 321 -4.56 3.59 -20.01
CA HIS A 321 -3.68 3.31 -21.13
C HIS A 321 -2.87 2.04 -20.95
N SER A 322 -2.98 1.13 -21.92
CA SER A 322 -2.10 -0.03 -22.04
C SER A 322 -1.03 0.17 -23.11
N GLY A 323 0.23 -0.06 -22.74
CA GLY A 323 1.37 -0.03 -23.66
C GLY A 323 1.41 -1.21 -24.63
N ALA A 324 0.62 -2.26 -24.41
CA ALA A 324 0.40 -3.37 -25.35
C ALA A 324 -1.12 -3.63 -25.53
N SER A 325 -1.60 -4.85 -25.32
CA SER A 325 -3.03 -5.21 -25.44
C SER A 325 -3.81 -4.86 -24.18
N LEU A 326 -5.06 -4.42 -24.34
CA LEU A 326 -6.00 -4.16 -23.25
C LEU A 326 -7.18 -5.12 -23.32
N THR A 327 -7.48 -5.80 -22.22
CA THR A 327 -8.68 -6.61 -22.08
C THR A 327 -9.59 -6.01 -21.01
N LEU A 328 -10.83 -5.71 -21.38
CA LEU A 328 -11.88 -5.23 -20.49
C LEU A 328 -12.89 -6.37 -20.28
N LEU A 329 -13.09 -6.79 -19.04
CA LEU A 329 -14.12 -7.74 -18.65
C LEU A 329 -15.01 -7.09 -17.58
N GLY A 330 -16.27 -7.52 -17.50
CA GLY A 330 -17.19 -7.00 -16.49
C GLY A 330 -18.65 -6.96 -16.91
N SER A 331 -19.50 -6.46 -16.02
CA SER A 331 -20.92 -6.27 -16.33
C SER A 331 -21.21 -4.93 -17.00
N ARG A 332 -20.43 -3.89 -16.68
CA ARG A 332 -20.68 -2.52 -17.14
C ARG A 332 -19.40 -1.70 -17.32
N LEU A 333 -19.31 -1.00 -18.44
CA LEU A 333 -18.36 0.05 -18.72
C LEU A 333 -19.09 1.39 -18.87
N ASP A 334 -18.66 2.42 -18.14
CA ASP A 334 -19.07 3.81 -18.29
C ASP A 334 -17.83 4.69 -18.50
N ASN A 335 -17.60 5.10 -19.75
CA ASN A 335 -16.52 6.01 -20.13
C ASN A 335 -17.12 7.38 -20.47
N THR A 336 -16.87 8.39 -19.64
CA THR A 336 -17.48 9.71 -19.79
C THR A 336 -16.87 10.49 -20.95
N ALA A 337 -17.42 11.67 -21.27
CA ALA A 337 -16.93 12.52 -22.37
C ALA A 337 -15.46 12.95 -22.21
N SER A 338 -14.94 13.04 -20.98
CA SER A 338 -13.53 13.35 -20.71
C SER A 338 -12.64 12.09 -20.59
N GLY A 339 -13.26 10.91 -20.58
CA GLY A 339 -12.57 9.64 -20.43
C GLY A 339 -11.86 9.19 -21.71
N THR A 340 -10.66 8.67 -21.54
CA THR A 340 -9.83 8.06 -22.58
C THR A 340 -9.38 6.67 -22.13
N ILE A 341 -9.77 5.64 -22.87
CA ILE A 341 -9.36 4.26 -22.68
C ILE A 341 -8.67 3.81 -23.96
N THR A 342 -7.35 3.55 -23.88
CA THR A 342 -6.55 3.25 -25.05
C THR A 342 -5.60 2.07 -24.86
N SER A 343 -5.27 1.41 -25.96
CA SER A 343 -4.19 0.42 -26.02
C SER A 343 -3.34 0.63 -27.27
N ARG A 344 -2.03 0.39 -27.18
CA ARG A 344 -1.18 0.36 -28.38
C ARG A 344 -1.42 -0.87 -29.25
N GLY A 345 -1.81 -1.98 -28.62
CA GLY A 345 -2.19 -3.23 -29.27
C GLY A 345 -3.71 -3.46 -29.25
N ARG A 346 -4.10 -4.72 -29.40
CA ARG A 346 -5.51 -5.15 -29.47
C ARG A 346 -6.28 -4.73 -28.22
N LEU A 347 -7.43 -4.10 -28.44
CA LEU A 347 -8.45 -3.87 -27.43
C LEU A 347 -9.49 -4.99 -27.51
N THR A 348 -9.57 -5.82 -26.47
CA THR A 348 -10.63 -6.83 -26.33
C THR A 348 -11.62 -6.34 -25.28
N ASN A 349 -12.87 -6.13 -25.68
CA ASN A 349 -13.90 -5.64 -24.79
C ASN A 349 -15.03 -6.67 -24.66
N TRP A 350 -15.14 -7.27 -23.47
CA TRP A 350 -16.11 -8.30 -23.11
C TRP A 350 -17.07 -7.83 -22.01
N VAL A 351 -17.28 -6.52 -21.86
CA VAL A 351 -18.25 -6.00 -20.89
C VAL A 351 -19.70 -6.23 -21.35
N GLY A 352 -20.60 -6.55 -20.43
CA GLY A 352 -22.00 -6.84 -20.75
C GLY A 352 -22.81 -5.64 -21.24
N SER A 353 -22.53 -4.44 -20.72
CA SER A 353 -23.14 -3.18 -21.14
C SER A 353 -22.12 -2.05 -21.21
N GLN A 354 -22.27 -1.16 -22.18
CA GLN A 354 -21.31 -0.06 -22.40
C GLN A 354 -22.04 1.27 -22.63
N ARG A 355 -21.66 2.28 -21.85
CA ARG A 355 -21.87 3.69 -22.15
C ARG A 355 -20.51 4.31 -22.44
N ASN A 356 -20.33 4.83 -23.65
CA ASN A 356 -19.09 5.50 -24.04
C ASN A 356 -19.41 6.86 -24.66
N GLN A 357 -18.96 7.92 -24.00
CA GLN A 357 -19.02 9.30 -24.48
C GLN A 357 -17.63 9.87 -24.79
N GLY A 358 -16.56 9.21 -24.33
CA GLY A 358 -15.17 9.59 -24.56
C GLY A 358 -14.46 8.72 -25.59
N VAL A 359 -13.13 8.63 -25.48
CA VAL A 359 -12.29 7.83 -26.38
C VAL A 359 -12.19 6.40 -25.86
N LEU A 360 -12.46 5.43 -26.73
CA LEU A 360 -12.24 4.01 -26.51
C LEU A 360 -11.65 3.41 -27.79
N GLY A 361 -10.38 3.02 -27.78
CA GLY A 361 -9.73 2.49 -29.00
C GLY A 361 -8.40 1.77 -28.77
N GLY A 362 -8.07 0.83 -29.66
CA GLY A 362 -6.80 0.10 -29.66
C GLY A 362 -6.07 0.18 -31.00
N GLY A 363 -4.74 0.03 -30.98
CA GLY A 363 -3.93 -0.15 -32.19
C GLY A 363 -4.00 -1.60 -32.68
N TYR A 364 -4.43 -1.81 -33.92
CA TYR A 364 -4.74 -3.09 -34.57
C TYR A 364 -6.13 -3.67 -34.25
N ALA A 365 -7.07 -3.41 -35.15
CA ALA A 365 -8.23 -4.25 -35.39
C ALA A 365 -7.79 -5.45 -36.24
N GLU A 366 -7.46 -6.57 -35.60
CA GLU A 366 -7.33 -7.84 -36.30
C GLU A 366 -8.76 -8.32 -36.64
N PRO A 367 -9.12 -8.52 -37.93
CA PRO A 367 -10.44 -9.03 -38.28
C PRO A 367 -10.62 -10.42 -37.65
N PRO A 368 -11.81 -10.74 -37.09
CA PRO A 368 -12.03 -12.02 -36.43
C PRO A 368 -11.77 -13.15 -37.41
N ARG A 369 -10.87 -14.08 -37.05
CA ARG A 369 -10.77 -15.37 -37.73
C ARG A 369 -12.14 -16.04 -37.63
N GLN A 370 -12.80 -16.18 -38.77
CA GLN A 370 -14.09 -16.84 -38.89
C GLN A 370 -13.99 -18.28 -38.38
N SER A 371 -14.75 -18.60 -37.34
CA SER A 371 -15.38 -19.92 -37.22
C SER A 371 -16.87 -19.66 -36.97
N GLY A 372 -17.70 -20.09 -37.92
CA GLY A 372 -19.04 -19.58 -38.15
C GLY A 372 -19.99 -19.59 -36.96
N ALA A 373 -20.54 -18.42 -36.66
CA ALA A 373 -21.93 -18.15 -36.33
C ALA A 373 -22.07 -16.62 -36.28
N ALA A 374 -23.13 -16.09 -36.90
CA ALA A 374 -23.33 -14.66 -37.10
C ALA A 374 -23.36 -13.88 -35.77
N ALA A 375 -22.36 -13.01 -35.57
CA ALA A 375 -22.46 -11.86 -34.69
C ALA A 375 -22.27 -10.62 -35.57
N THR A 376 -23.31 -9.79 -35.64
CA THR A 376 -23.28 -8.49 -36.32
C THR A 376 -22.18 -7.61 -35.72
N PRO A 377 -21.28 -7.03 -36.53
CA PRO A 377 -20.21 -6.18 -36.03
C PRO A 377 -20.79 -4.84 -35.52
N VAL A 378 -20.50 -4.49 -34.27
CA VAL A 378 -20.66 -3.10 -33.79
C VAL A 378 -19.27 -2.47 -33.76
N SER A 379 -18.86 -1.90 -34.89
CA SER A 379 -17.71 -0.99 -34.95
C SER A 379 -17.87 -0.04 -36.15
N SER A 380 -18.70 0.98 -35.96
CA SER A 380 -18.54 2.29 -36.59
C SER A 380 -19.40 3.30 -35.84
N VAL A 381 -18.89 3.87 -34.75
CA VAL A 381 -19.44 5.13 -34.25
C VAL A 381 -18.86 6.22 -35.15
N ALA A 382 -19.75 6.85 -35.91
CA ALA A 382 -19.48 7.90 -36.85
C ALA A 382 -18.69 9.06 -36.20
N LEU A 383 -17.66 9.53 -36.91
CA LEU A 383 -17.18 10.89 -36.74
C LEU A 383 -18.35 11.83 -37.03
N LYS A 384 -18.72 12.68 -36.07
CA LYS A 384 -19.63 13.80 -36.30
C LYS A 384 -18.94 14.73 -37.32
N PRO A 385 -19.49 14.98 -38.52
CA PRO A 385 -18.92 15.99 -39.38
C PRO A 385 -19.07 17.36 -38.69
N ALA A 386 -18.01 18.16 -38.73
CA ALA A 386 -18.05 19.56 -38.32
C ALA A 386 -19.21 20.30 -39.04
N PRO A 387 -19.85 21.30 -38.41
CA PRO A 387 -20.91 22.04 -39.08
C PRO A 387 -20.37 22.68 -40.37
N ALA A 388 -21.04 22.42 -41.49
CA ALA A 388 -20.75 23.08 -42.75
C ALA A 388 -20.93 24.59 -42.57
N VAL A 389 -19.88 25.36 -42.82
CA VAL A 389 -19.95 26.82 -42.84
C VAL A 389 -20.66 27.22 -44.14
N LEU A 390 -21.89 27.72 -44.03
CA LEU A 390 -22.61 28.33 -45.14
C LEU A 390 -21.92 29.67 -45.47
N SER A 391 -21.18 29.72 -46.57
CA SER A 391 -20.70 30.99 -47.14
C SER A 391 -21.54 31.32 -48.37
N ALA A 392 -22.38 32.35 -48.24
CA ALA A 392 -23.14 32.91 -49.35
C ALA A 392 -22.37 34.12 -49.90
N TYR A 393 -21.93 34.04 -51.16
CA TYR A 393 -21.55 35.22 -51.94
C TYR A 393 -22.75 35.63 -52.79
N GLY A 394 -23.38 36.75 -52.45
CA GLY A 394 -24.45 37.34 -53.23
C GLY A 394 -23.90 38.29 -54.29
N HIS A 395 -24.29 38.09 -55.55
CA HIS A 395 -24.37 39.16 -56.55
C HIS A 395 -25.58 38.93 -57.47
N GLY A 396 -26.48 39.91 -57.48
CA GLY A 396 -27.24 40.39 -58.65
C GLY A 396 -28.17 39.43 -59.41
N SER A 397 -29.46 39.53 -59.10
CA SER A 397 -30.63 39.47 -59.99
C SER A 397 -30.75 38.31 -61.01
N TYR A 398 -31.76 37.47 -60.77
CA TYR A 398 -32.22 36.26 -61.48
C TYR A 398 -31.52 34.96 -61.07
N GLY A 399 -32.15 34.24 -60.14
CA GLY A 399 -31.59 33.07 -59.47
C GLY A 399 -31.85 31.74 -60.18
N TYR A 400 -30.77 31.01 -60.44
CA TYR A 400 -30.71 29.55 -60.40
C TYR A 400 -29.48 29.17 -59.55
N ALA A 401 -29.68 28.52 -58.40
CA ALA A 401 -28.59 27.98 -57.61
C ALA A 401 -28.26 26.56 -58.10
N GLN A 402 -27.08 26.36 -58.67
CA GLN A 402 -26.54 25.01 -58.88
C GLN A 402 -25.86 24.54 -57.60
N VAL A 403 -26.37 23.46 -57.01
CA VAL A 403 -25.73 22.76 -55.90
C VAL A 403 -24.75 21.74 -56.50
N GLN A 404 -23.45 22.03 -56.44
CA GLN A 404 -22.43 21.04 -56.78
C GLN A 404 -22.17 20.14 -55.57
N TRP A 405 -22.51 18.86 -55.72
CA TRP A 405 -22.13 17.80 -54.79
C TRP A 405 -20.79 17.22 -55.24
N THR A 406 -19.70 17.52 -54.54
CA THR A 406 -18.46 16.75 -54.69
C THR A 406 -18.51 15.56 -53.74
N ALA A 407 -18.90 14.39 -54.25
CA ALA A 407 -18.67 13.12 -53.56
C ALA A 407 -17.22 12.67 -53.80
N PRO A 408 -16.48 12.23 -52.76
CA PRO A 408 -15.23 11.51 -52.99
C PRO A 408 -15.51 10.12 -53.57
N SER A 409 -14.91 9.84 -54.73
CA SER A 409 -15.01 8.58 -55.46
C SER A 409 -14.35 7.43 -54.67
N TYR A 410 -15.09 6.35 -54.40
CA TYR A 410 -14.52 5.05 -54.09
C TYR A 410 -15.10 4.00 -55.05
N VAL A 411 -14.20 3.33 -55.77
CA VAL A 411 -14.50 2.27 -56.74
C VAL A 411 -14.89 1.00 -55.98
N TRP A 412 -16.03 0.42 -56.35
CA TRP A 412 -16.51 -0.89 -55.88
C TRP A 412 -15.93 -2.03 -56.73
N THR A 413 -15.52 -3.12 -56.09
CA THR A 413 -15.46 -4.45 -56.72
C THR A 413 -16.06 -5.49 -55.78
N GLY A 414 -17.21 -6.07 -56.17
CA GLY A 414 -17.85 -7.16 -55.45
C GLY A 414 -19.31 -7.32 -55.83
N LEU A 415 -19.59 -8.24 -56.76
CA LEU A 415 -20.93 -8.65 -57.22
C LEU A 415 -21.74 -9.29 -56.09
N SER A 416 -22.96 -8.81 -55.87
CA SER A 416 -24.12 -9.64 -55.53
C SER A 416 -25.41 -8.87 -55.77
N GLU A 417 -26.27 -9.40 -56.63
CA GLU A 417 -27.65 -8.97 -56.82
C GLU A 417 -28.42 -9.00 -55.50
N MET A 418 -29.05 -7.89 -55.12
CA MET A 418 -30.27 -7.88 -54.32
C MET A 418 -31.16 -6.73 -54.77
N ALA A 419 -32.29 -7.08 -55.37
CA ALA A 419 -33.37 -6.17 -55.67
C ALA A 419 -33.92 -5.56 -54.37
N TYR A 420 -33.98 -4.22 -54.30
CA TYR A 420 -34.76 -3.52 -53.29
C TYR A 420 -35.81 -2.66 -54.00
N GLN A 421 -37.07 -3.14 -53.97
CA GLN A 421 -38.24 -2.33 -54.34
C GLN A 421 -38.47 -1.29 -53.23
N ALA A 422 -38.15 -0.03 -53.51
CA ALA A 422 -38.67 1.09 -52.73
C ALA A 422 -39.95 1.61 -53.41
N ARG A 423 -41.11 1.38 -52.78
CA ARG A 423 -42.33 2.16 -53.06
C ARG A 423 -42.09 3.58 -52.56
N GLY A 424 -41.85 4.51 -53.47
CA GLY A 424 -41.92 5.94 -53.20
C GLY A 424 -43.26 6.49 -53.68
N GLU A 425 -44.09 6.96 -52.75
CA GLU A 425 -45.28 7.77 -53.05
C GLU A 425 -44.85 9.06 -53.75
N VAL A 426 -45.44 9.32 -54.91
CA VAL A 426 -45.31 10.59 -55.64
C VAL A 426 -46.36 11.54 -55.08
N THR A 427 -45.93 12.54 -54.30
CA THR A 427 -46.77 13.70 -53.99
C THR A 427 -46.44 14.81 -55.00
N THR A 428 -47.28 14.95 -56.01
CA THR A 428 -47.29 16.12 -56.91
C THR A 428 -47.88 17.33 -56.17
N CYS A 429 -47.08 18.36 -55.90
CA CYS A 429 -47.60 19.69 -55.60
C CYS A 429 -47.75 20.46 -56.92
N ALA A 430 -49.00 20.73 -57.30
CA ALA A 430 -49.35 21.60 -58.41
C ALA A 430 -48.98 23.05 -58.09
N SER A 431 -48.33 23.71 -59.03
CA SER A 431 -48.19 25.16 -59.07
C SER A 431 -49.55 25.82 -59.36
N ASN A 432 -49.95 26.80 -58.56
CA ASN A 432 -50.93 27.79 -58.98
C ASN A 432 -50.26 29.17 -59.11
N ALA A 433 -50.70 29.86 -60.15
CA ALA A 433 -50.13 31.02 -60.82
C ALA A 433 -49.97 32.29 -59.98
#